data_AF-A0A7H8IKV9-F1
#
_entry.id   AF-A0A7H8IKV9-F1
#
_cell.length_a   1.000
_cell.length_b   1.000
_cell.length_c   1.000
_cell.angle_alpha   90.00
_cell.angle_beta   90.00
_cell.angle_gamma   90.00
#
_symmetry.space_group_name_H-M   'P 1'
#
loop_
_entity.id
_entity.type
_entity.pdbx_description
1 polymer ?
#
loop_
_entity_poly.entity_id
_entity_poly.type
_entity_poly.pdbx_seq_one_letter_code
_entity_poly.pdbx_strand_id
1 'polypeptide(L)'
;MTDSVPVRCPACRREQSFTPPTFPCSCGAPLTVPVLRDGAPEEIEHRTWQDIWVVVDCPSCGRQGHWPQPEFGCGCGVLVRVPVTPPLPAAAPPPAPAVARPAFRPVTIRTARDAVTAAAQYLKWLGFRDPRRPEDREAGVDLYGTGLVARVDPSTRPAGLRDIECLWLHGLQRSALSVFFSLAGYAREARARGDALHIPLFIMDLTGTPQPVNDPADVLIRTGPPDG
;
A
#
# COMPACT_ATOMS: atom_id res chain seq x y z
N MET A 1 -20.24 -30.74 -10.05
CA MET A 1 -21.65 -30.28 -10.10
C MET A 1 -21.62 -28.77 -9.98
N THR A 2 -22.14 -28.07 -10.98
CA THR A 2 -22.10 -26.61 -11.02
C THR A 2 -23.29 -26.10 -10.22
N ASP A 3 -23.02 -25.57 -9.02
CA ASP A 3 -24.05 -25.10 -8.11
C ASP A 3 -24.51 -23.70 -8.55
N SER A 4 -25.58 -23.64 -9.33
CA SER A 4 -26.17 -22.38 -9.79
C SER A 4 -26.99 -21.73 -8.69
N VAL A 5 -26.90 -20.40 -8.58
CA VAL A 5 -27.58 -19.59 -7.57
C VAL A 5 -28.68 -18.75 -8.24
N PRO A 6 -29.91 -18.71 -7.70
CA PRO A 6 -30.94 -17.81 -8.20
C PRO A 6 -30.58 -16.35 -7.84
N VAL A 7 -30.62 -15.45 -8.81
CA VAL A 7 -30.36 -14.02 -8.62
C VAL A 7 -31.50 -13.21 -9.23
N ARG A 8 -32.08 -12.28 -8.45
CA ARG A 8 -33.17 -11.41 -8.89
C ARG A 8 -32.65 -10.08 -9.40
N CYS A 9 -33.02 -9.73 -10.63
CA CYS A 9 -32.69 -8.43 -11.20
C CYS A 9 -33.29 -7.29 -10.34
N PRO A 10 -32.52 -6.24 -9.96
CA PRO A 10 -33.04 -5.12 -9.19
C PRO A 10 -34.08 -4.31 -9.98
N ALA A 11 -33.93 -4.17 -11.30
CA ALA A 11 -34.83 -3.38 -12.15
C ALA A 11 -36.14 -4.09 -12.48
N CYS A 12 -36.09 -5.32 -13.02
CA CYS A 12 -37.29 -6.03 -13.49
C CYS A 12 -37.80 -7.14 -12.56
N ARG A 13 -37.08 -7.40 -11.45
CA ARG A 13 -37.39 -8.43 -10.44
C ARG A 13 -37.43 -9.87 -10.96
N ARG A 14 -37.05 -10.11 -12.21
CA ARG A 14 -36.94 -11.45 -12.81
C ARG A 14 -35.80 -12.23 -12.17
N GLU A 15 -36.08 -13.46 -11.78
CA GLU A 15 -35.09 -14.39 -11.24
C GLU A 15 -34.34 -15.10 -12.38
N GLN A 16 -33.02 -15.20 -12.26
CA GLN A 16 -32.14 -15.85 -13.23
C GLN A 16 -31.16 -16.76 -12.52
N SER A 17 -30.85 -17.91 -13.13
CA SER A 17 -29.82 -18.81 -12.62
C SER A 17 -28.44 -18.27 -12.99
N PHE A 18 -27.63 -17.95 -11.98
CA PHE A 18 -26.24 -17.53 -12.16
C PHE A 18 -25.29 -18.66 -11.73
N THR A 19 -24.30 -18.94 -12.57
CA THR A 19 -23.25 -19.91 -12.26
C THR A 19 -21.97 -19.17 -11.89
N PRO A 20 -21.49 -19.27 -10.65
CA PRO A 20 -20.28 -18.57 -10.24
C PRO A 20 -19.05 -19.02 -11.05
N PRO A 21 -18.24 -18.08 -11.57
CA PRO A 21 -17.04 -18.42 -12.31
C PRO A 21 -15.97 -19.05 -11.40
N THR A 22 -15.14 -19.91 -11.99
CA THR A 22 -14.02 -20.57 -11.30
C THR A 22 -12.71 -20.18 -11.95
N PHE A 23 -11.74 -19.76 -11.14
CA PHE A 23 -10.42 -19.29 -11.58
C PHE A 23 -9.30 -20.04 -10.86
N PRO A 24 -8.11 -20.19 -11.47
CA PRO A 24 -6.97 -20.83 -10.83
C PRO A 24 -6.32 -19.90 -9.80
N CYS A 25 -6.20 -20.36 -8.55
CA CYS A 25 -5.40 -19.69 -7.53
C CYS A 25 -3.89 -19.81 -7.84
N SER A 26 -3.08 -18.88 -7.34
CA SER A 26 -1.60 -18.99 -7.38
C SER A 26 -1.04 -20.27 -6.75
N CYS A 27 -1.78 -20.91 -5.83
CA CYS A 27 -1.42 -22.22 -5.27
C CYS A 27 -1.80 -23.42 -6.17
N GLY A 28 -2.43 -23.18 -7.33
CA GLY A 28 -2.92 -24.20 -8.26
C GLY A 28 -4.34 -24.72 -7.98
N ALA A 29 -4.92 -24.43 -6.82
CA ALA A 29 -6.29 -24.84 -6.50
C ALA A 29 -7.33 -24.03 -7.29
N PRO A 30 -8.42 -24.65 -7.76
CA PRO A 30 -9.54 -23.92 -8.37
C PRO A 30 -10.32 -23.15 -7.29
N LEU A 31 -10.59 -21.88 -7.54
CA LEU A 31 -11.37 -20.99 -6.68
C LEU A 31 -12.65 -20.58 -7.42
N THR A 32 -13.79 -21.03 -6.92
CA THR A 32 -15.12 -20.57 -7.35
C THR A 32 -15.51 -19.35 -6.52
N VAL A 33 -15.86 -18.24 -7.17
CA VAL A 33 -16.19 -16.98 -6.46
C VAL A 33 -17.42 -17.20 -5.56
N PRO A 34 -17.33 -16.93 -4.24
CA PRO A 34 -18.36 -17.29 -3.28
C PRO A 34 -19.53 -16.28 -3.32
N VAL A 35 -20.46 -16.48 -4.26
CA VAL A 35 -21.68 -15.68 -4.37
C VAL A 35 -22.53 -15.81 -3.10
N LEU A 36 -23.00 -14.67 -2.59
CA LEU A 36 -23.91 -14.58 -1.46
C LEU A 36 -25.35 -14.83 -1.93
N ARG A 37 -25.91 -16.00 -1.60
CA ARG A 37 -27.22 -16.44 -2.11
C ARG A 37 -28.37 -15.49 -1.78
N ASP A 38 -28.36 -14.90 -0.58
CA ASP A 38 -29.41 -14.00 -0.10
C ASP A 38 -29.00 -12.51 -0.16
N GLY A 39 -27.90 -12.20 -0.84
CA GLY A 39 -27.43 -10.82 -0.99
C GLY A 39 -28.32 -10.03 -1.95
N ALA A 40 -28.38 -8.71 -1.75
CA ALA A 40 -29.06 -7.81 -2.68
C ALA A 40 -28.18 -7.60 -3.94
N PRO A 41 -28.67 -7.96 -5.14
CA PRO A 41 -27.95 -7.67 -6.39
C PRO A 41 -28.06 -6.20 -6.75
N GLU A 42 -26.99 -5.64 -7.31
CA GLU A 42 -26.88 -4.22 -7.62
C GLU A 42 -26.89 -3.99 -9.14
N GLU A 43 -27.52 -2.91 -9.57
CA GLU A 43 -27.42 -2.43 -10.94
C GLU A 43 -26.13 -1.64 -11.13
N ILE A 44 -25.37 -1.98 -12.17
CA ILE A 44 -24.16 -1.25 -12.53
C ILE A 44 -24.56 -0.13 -13.50
N GLU A 45 -24.75 1.08 -12.97
CA GLU A 45 -24.94 2.28 -13.79
C GLU A 45 -23.61 2.80 -14.35
N HIS A 46 -22.54 2.75 -13.54
CA HIS A 46 -21.22 3.28 -13.86
C HIS A 46 -20.14 2.26 -13.48
N ARG A 47 -19.20 2.04 -14.39
CA ARG A 47 -18.10 1.08 -14.20
C ARG A 47 -16.77 1.82 -14.14
N THR A 48 -16.10 1.79 -12.99
CA THR A 48 -14.69 2.18 -12.90
C THR A 48 -13.79 0.96 -12.97
N TRP A 49 -12.50 1.17 -13.22
CA TRP A 49 -11.52 0.09 -13.28
C TRP A 49 -11.29 -0.59 -11.92
N GLN A 50 -11.57 0.11 -10.81
CA GLN A 50 -11.47 -0.45 -9.47
C GLN A 50 -12.67 -1.35 -9.15
N ASP A 51 -13.85 -1.02 -9.67
CA ASP A 51 -15.12 -1.71 -9.40
C ASP A 51 -15.28 -3.06 -10.11
N ILE A 52 -14.30 -3.50 -10.91
CA ILE A 52 -14.34 -4.78 -11.63
C ILE A 52 -13.72 -5.93 -10.84
N TRP A 53 -13.15 -5.66 -9.66
CA TRP A 53 -12.45 -6.63 -8.83
C TRP A 53 -13.14 -6.83 -7.48
N VAL A 54 -13.10 -8.06 -6.97
CA VAL A 54 -13.56 -8.45 -5.65
C VAL A 54 -12.45 -9.20 -4.92
N VAL A 55 -12.29 -8.93 -3.62
CA VAL A 55 -11.31 -9.65 -2.79
C VAL A 55 -11.96 -10.92 -2.25
N VAL A 56 -11.29 -12.06 -2.41
CA VAL A 56 -11.75 -13.37 -1.90
C VAL A 56 -10.57 -14.15 -1.34
N ASP A 57 -10.81 -14.89 -0.25
CA ASP A 57 -9.87 -15.85 0.33
C ASP A 57 -9.90 -17.18 -0.44
N CYS A 58 -8.73 -17.72 -0.78
CA CYS A 58 -8.67 -19.07 -1.32
C CYS A 58 -9.09 -20.10 -0.26
N PRO A 59 -10.10 -20.95 -0.49
CA PRO A 59 -10.52 -21.95 0.50
C PRO A 59 -9.45 -23.02 0.75
N SER A 60 -8.48 -23.18 -0.15
CA SER A 60 -7.41 -24.18 -0.01
C SER A 60 -6.15 -23.65 0.68
N CYS A 61 -5.71 -22.42 0.37
CA CYS A 61 -4.47 -21.87 0.93
C CYS A 61 -4.66 -20.66 1.85
N GLY A 62 -5.89 -20.15 1.99
CA GLY A 62 -6.22 -18.98 2.82
C GLY A 62 -5.70 -17.64 2.29
N ARG A 63 -5.01 -17.61 1.14
CA ARG A 63 -4.45 -16.38 0.58
C ARG A 63 -5.56 -15.47 0.04
N GLN A 64 -5.51 -14.20 0.41
CA GLN A 64 -6.32 -13.13 -0.18
C GLN A 64 -5.85 -12.78 -1.59
N GLY A 65 -6.79 -12.68 -2.52
CA GLY A 65 -6.52 -12.26 -3.90
C GLY A 65 -7.66 -11.43 -4.49
N HIS A 66 -7.35 -10.71 -5.55
CA HIS A 66 -8.34 -9.95 -6.34
C HIS A 66 -8.82 -10.82 -7.51
N TRP A 67 -10.14 -10.94 -7.65
CA TRP A 67 -10.81 -11.74 -8.66
C TRP A 67 -11.83 -10.92 -9.43
N PRO A 68 -12.16 -11.25 -10.69
CA PRO A 68 -13.20 -10.54 -11.43
C PRO A 68 -14.55 -10.58 -10.69
N GLN A 69 -15.21 -9.44 -10.59
CA GLN A 69 -16.57 -9.34 -10.05
C GLN A 69 -17.54 -10.23 -10.86
N PRO A 70 -18.41 -11.01 -10.21
CA PRO A 70 -19.43 -11.79 -10.89
C PRO A 70 -20.56 -10.86 -11.35
N GLU A 71 -20.70 -10.73 -12.67
CA GLU A 71 -21.64 -9.83 -13.32
C GLU A 71 -22.44 -10.59 -14.39
N PHE A 72 -23.70 -10.23 -14.61
CA PHE A 72 -24.48 -10.74 -15.75
C PHE A 72 -25.40 -9.66 -16.34
N GLY A 73 -25.64 -9.72 -17.65
CA GLY A 73 -26.66 -8.91 -18.30
C GLY A 73 -28.04 -9.53 -18.14
N CYS A 74 -29.02 -8.76 -17.65
CA CYS A 74 -30.41 -9.19 -17.65
C CYS A 74 -31.05 -8.90 -19.01
N GLY A 75 -31.97 -9.75 -19.48
CA GLY A 75 -32.72 -9.52 -20.72
C GLY A 75 -33.58 -8.24 -20.75
N CYS A 76 -33.72 -7.54 -19.62
CA CYS A 76 -34.35 -6.21 -19.56
C CYS A 76 -33.39 -5.04 -19.90
N GLY A 77 -32.10 -5.30 -20.08
CA GLY A 77 -31.10 -4.33 -20.52
C GLY A 77 -30.10 -3.86 -19.45
N VAL A 78 -30.32 -4.18 -18.17
CA VAL A 78 -29.41 -3.78 -17.09
C VAL A 78 -28.29 -4.79 -16.85
N LEU A 79 -27.12 -4.29 -16.46
CA LEU A 79 -25.99 -5.10 -15.99
C LEU A 79 -26.08 -5.25 -14.47
N VAL A 80 -26.11 -6.49 -13.98
CA VAL A 80 -26.30 -6.79 -12.56
C VAL A 80 -24.99 -7.32 -11.97
N ARG A 81 -24.56 -6.71 -10.87
CA ARG A 81 -23.51 -7.24 -10.00
C ARG A 81 -24.12 -8.24 -9.02
N VAL A 82 -23.53 -9.43 -8.97
CA VAL A 82 -23.93 -10.47 -8.03
C VAL A 82 -23.15 -10.27 -6.72
N PRO A 83 -23.81 -10.23 -5.56
CA PRO A 83 -23.14 -10.01 -4.29
C PRO A 83 -22.23 -11.20 -3.97
N VAL A 84 -21.03 -10.90 -3.48
CA VAL A 84 -20.02 -11.89 -3.08
C VAL A 84 -19.92 -11.87 -1.55
N THR A 85 -19.73 -13.04 -0.96
CA THR A 85 -19.46 -13.17 0.47
C THR A 85 -18.14 -12.44 0.74
N PRO A 86 -18.13 -11.37 1.56
CA PRO A 86 -16.90 -10.68 1.86
C PRO A 86 -15.95 -11.65 2.57
N PRO A 87 -14.62 -11.53 2.36
CA PRO A 87 -13.68 -12.28 3.17
C PRO A 87 -13.95 -11.93 4.63
N LEU A 88 -13.78 -12.91 5.52
CA LEU A 88 -13.82 -12.61 6.95
C LEU A 88 -12.80 -11.48 7.20
N PRO A 89 -13.12 -10.46 8.01
CA PRO A 89 -12.15 -9.45 8.35
C PRO A 89 -10.94 -10.20 8.92
N ALA A 90 -9.84 -10.19 8.18
CA ALA A 90 -8.61 -10.78 8.65
C ALA A 90 -8.36 -10.10 9.99
N ALA A 91 -8.34 -10.89 11.07
CA ALA A 91 -7.84 -10.40 12.34
C ALA A 91 -6.49 -9.77 12.01
N ALA A 92 -6.36 -8.46 12.28
CA ALA A 92 -5.15 -7.72 11.95
C ALA A 92 -3.97 -8.60 12.38
N PRO A 93 -3.03 -8.93 11.47
CA PRO A 93 -1.95 -9.83 11.80
C PRO A 93 -1.34 -9.35 13.12
N PRO A 94 -1.11 -10.24 14.09
CA PRO A 94 -0.54 -9.83 15.36
C PRO A 94 0.69 -8.98 15.05
N PRO A 95 0.88 -7.84 15.74
CA PRO A 95 1.98 -6.94 15.43
C PRO A 95 3.25 -7.77 15.38
N ALA A 96 3.94 -7.74 14.22
CA ALA A 96 5.19 -8.43 14.07
C ALA A 96 6.09 -8.07 15.26
N PRO A 97 6.78 -9.04 15.89
CA PRO A 97 7.58 -8.77 17.07
C PRO A 97 8.53 -7.62 16.75
N ALA A 98 8.44 -6.55 17.54
CA ALA A 98 9.26 -5.37 17.33
C ALA A 98 10.72 -5.82 17.32
N VAL A 99 11.46 -5.48 16.26
CA VAL A 99 12.88 -5.81 16.17
C VAL A 99 13.57 -5.16 17.36
N ALA A 100 14.17 -5.96 18.25
CA ALA A 100 14.88 -5.46 19.41
C ALA A 100 16.13 -4.70 18.93
N ARG A 101 16.04 -3.37 18.90
CA ARG A 101 17.13 -2.50 18.45
C ARG A 101 17.79 -1.79 19.63
N PRO A 102 19.12 -1.58 19.58
CA PRO A 102 19.80 -0.71 20.55
C PRO A 102 19.25 0.71 20.45
N ALA A 103 19.43 1.53 21.50
CA ALA A 103 19.08 2.95 21.42
C ALA A 103 19.82 3.64 20.26
N PHE A 104 19.08 4.41 19.46
CA PHE A 104 19.66 5.20 18.38
C PHE A 104 20.62 6.25 18.94
N ARG A 105 21.76 6.45 18.26
CA ARG A 105 22.76 7.47 18.62
C ARG A 105 22.70 8.60 17.57
N PRO A 106 22.07 9.74 17.88
CA PRO A 106 21.85 10.78 16.90
C PRO A 106 23.12 11.58 16.60
N VAL A 107 23.13 12.22 15.43
CA VAL A 107 24.18 13.15 14.99
C VAL A 107 23.60 14.53 14.89
N THR A 108 24.20 15.50 15.58
CA THR A 108 23.76 16.90 15.53
C THR A 108 23.82 17.43 14.10
N ILE A 109 22.72 18.03 13.65
CA ILE A 109 22.61 18.57 12.30
C ILE A 109 23.01 20.05 12.32
N ARG A 110 24.12 20.38 11.64
CA ARG A 110 24.58 21.77 11.45
C ARG A 110 24.52 22.20 10.00
N THR A 111 24.55 21.24 9.08
CA THR A 111 24.54 21.45 7.64
C THR A 111 23.57 20.49 6.95
N ALA A 112 23.21 20.78 5.70
CA ALA A 112 22.48 19.86 4.84
C ALA A 112 23.19 18.50 4.70
N ARG A 113 24.53 18.50 4.71
CA ARG A 113 25.33 17.28 4.66
C ARG A 113 25.14 16.44 5.93
N ASP A 114 25.01 17.08 7.08
CA ASP A 114 24.77 16.38 8.35
C ASP A 114 23.38 15.78 8.39
N ALA A 115 22.37 16.46 7.84
CA ALA A 115 21.01 15.92 7.74
C ALA A 115 20.98 14.61 6.94
N VAL A 116 21.66 14.57 5.80
CA VAL A 116 21.77 13.34 4.99
C VAL A 116 22.55 12.25 5.74
N THR A 117 23.57 12.62 6.51
CA THR A 117 24.33 11.66 7.34
C THR A 117 23.47 11.08 8.47
N ALA A 118 22.69 11.92 9.15
CA ALA A 118 21.76 11.51 10.19
C ALA A 118 20.69 10.55 9.64
N ALA A 119 20.09 10.88 8.49
CA ALA A 119 19.14 10.01 7.79
C ALA A 119 19.77 8.65 7.41
N ALA A 120 20.99 8.65 6.86
CA ALA A 120 21.69 7.42 6.49
C ALA A 120 21.99 6.53 7.72
N GLN A 121 22.41 7.12 8.84
CA GLN A 121 22.64 6.38 10.08
C GLN A 121 21.34 5.82 10.66
N TYR A 122 20.26 6.59 10.58
CA TYR A 122 18.95 6.13 11.02
C TYR A 122 18.45 4.97 10.17
N LEU A 123 18.57 5.03 8.85
CA LEU A 123 18.20 3.94 7.95
C LEU A 123 19.05 2.68 8.20
N LYS A 124 20.36 2.83 8.47
CA LYS A 124 21.22 1.71 8.91
C LYS A 124 20.73 1.10 10.23
N TRP A 125 20.35 1.94 11.19
CA TRP A 125 19.80 1.52 12.46
C TRP A 125 18.45 0.79 12.31
N LEU A 126 17.61 1.21 11.36
CA LEU A 126 16.36 0.51 11.01
C LEU A 126 16.62 -0.88 10.37
N GLY A 127 17.81 -1.13 9.85
CA GLY A 127 18.22 -2.42 9.26
C GLY A 127 18.51 -2.37 7.76
N PHE A 128 18.42 -1.21 7.11
CA PHE A 128 18.76 -1.09 5.69
C PHE A 128 20.25 -1.31 5.45
N ARG A 129 20.57 -2.10 4.43
CA ARG A 129 21.95 -2.40 4.05
C ARG A 129 22.52 -1.25 3.22
N ASP A 130 23.53 -0.62 3.81
CA ASP A 130 24.43 0.34 3.17
C ASP A 130 23.77 1.46 2.34
N PRO A 131 22.94 2.33 2.96
CA PRO A 131 22.47 3.55 2.31
C PRO A 131 23.66 4.45 1.96
N ARG A 132 23.86 4.66 0.66
CA ARG A 132 24.93 5.48 0.06
C ARG A 132 24.33 6.67 -0.68
N ARG A 133 25.10 7.75 -0.74
CA ARG A 133 24.76 8.87 -1.63
C ARG A 133 25.04 8.45 -3.07
N PRO A 134 24.21 8.86 -4.04
CA PRO A 134 24.53 8.67 -5.44
C PRO A 134 25.78 9.49 -5.82
N GLU A 135 26.58 8.95 -6.73
CA GLU A 135 27.72 9.68 -7.32
C GLU A 135 27.25 10.83 -8.20
N ASP A 136 26.12 10.65 -8.90
CA ASP A 136 25.48 11.68 -9.72
C ASP A 136 24.23 12.24 -9.01
N ARG A 137 24.15 13.56 -8.84
CA ARG A 137 23.08 14.20 -8.05
C ARG A 137 21.81 14.30 -8.89
N GLU A 138 21.06 13.20 -8.98
CA GLU A 138 19.70 13.22 -9.52
C GLU A 138 18.80 14.10 -8.63
N ALA A 139 18.04 15.01 -9.25
CA ALA A 139 17.16 15.91 -8.52
C ALA A 139 16.06 15.12 -7.80
N GLY A 140 16.11 15.06 -6.46
CA GLY A 140 15.03 14.49 -5.64
C GLY A 140 15.35 13.19 -4.90
N VAL A 141 16.56 12.64 -5.02
CA VAL A 141 17.02 11.50 -4.21
C VAL A 141 18.41 11.77 -3.61
N ASP A 142 18.55 11.57 -2.31
CA ASP A 142 19.80 11.82 -1.59
C ASP A 142 20.52 10.53 -1.15
N LEU A 143 19.79 9.43 -1.02
CA LEU A 143 20.32 8.13 -0.58
C LEU A 143 19.70 6.96 -1.36
N TYR A 144 20.52 5.96 -1.65
CA TYR A 144 20.16 4.69 -2.25
C TYR A 144 20.68 3.54 -1.40
N GLY A 145 19.93 2.45 -1.31
CA GLY A 145 20.36 1.20 -0.69
C GLY A 145 19.66 0.00 -1.33
N THR A 146 19.99 -1.21 -0.89
CA THR A 146 19.26 -2.41 -1.35
C THR A 146 17.78 -2.29 -0.97
N GLY A 147 16.89 -2.18 -1.96
CA GLY A 147 15.45 -2.00 -1.75
C GLY A 147 15.04 -0.63 -1.18
N LEU A 148 15.91 0.39 -1.24
CA LEU A 148 15.69 1.69 -0.61
C LEU A 148 16.04 2.86 -1.53
N VAL A 149 15.15 3.84 -1.58
CA VAL A 149 15.38 5.20 -2.10
C VAL A 149 14.97 6.18 -1.01
N ALA A 150 15.82 7.12 -0.65
CA ALA A 150 15.46 8.14 0.33
C ALA A 150 15.81 9.56 -0.10
N ARG A 151 14.92 10.48 0.27
CA ARG A 151 15.08 11.92 0.10
C ARG A 151 15.25 12.60 1.45
N VAL A 152 16.10 13.60 1.50
CA VAL A 152 16.33 14.43 2.68
C VAL A 152 16.20 15.89 2.28
N ASP A 153 15.17 16.56 2.78
CA ASP A 153 14.99 18.01 2.57
C ASP A 153 15.53 18.80 3.77
N PRO A 154 16.69 19.48 3.64
CA PRO A 154 17.25 20.32 4.67
C PRO A 154 16.66 21.74 4.68
N SER A 155 15.66 22.03 3.84
CA SER A 155 15.11 23.38 3.72
C SER A 155 14.33 23.80 4.98
N THR A 156 14.15 25.11 5.10
CA THR A 156 13.32 25.72 6.16
C THR A 156 11.85 25.86 5.74
N ARG A 157 11.46 25.30 4.58
CA ARG A 157 10.09 25.33 4.07
C ARG A 157 9.51 23.93 4.14
N PRO A 158 8.21 23.78 4.48
CA PRO A 158 7.59 22.46 4.45
C PRO A 158 7.67 21.83 3.05
N ALA A 159 8.00 20.55 2.99
CA ALA A 159 8.07 19.80 1.75
C ALA A 159 6.69 19.73 1.08
N GLY A 160 6.67 19.88 -0.25
CA GLY A 160 5.44 20.01 -1.03
C GLY A 160 4.94 18.69 -1.62
N LEU A 161 3.73 18.72 -2.21
CA LEU A 161 3.12 17.56 -2.85
C LEU A 161 4.01 16.95 -3.95
N ARG A 162 4.58 17.79 -4.82
CA ARG A 162 5.46 17.36 -5.90
C ARG A 162 6.68 16.59 -5.40
N ASP A 163 7.18 16.92 -4.20
CA ASP A 163 8.35 16.26 -3.65
C ASP A 163 8.08 14.79 -3.28
N ILE A 164 6.86 14.53 -2.79
CA ILE A 164 6.36 13.20 -2.47
C ILE A 164 6.18 12.38 -3.75
N GLU A 165 5.53 12.96 -4.76
CA GLU A 165 5.22 12.25 -6.01
C GLU A 165 6.48 11.95 -6.83
N CYS A 166 7.44 12.88 -6.88
CA CYS A 166 8.73 12.62 -7.51
C CYS A 166 9.48 11.47 -6.81
N LEU A 167 9.54 11.49 -5.48
CA LEU A 167 10.19 10.41 -4.71
C LEU A 167 9.48 9.06 -4.92
N TRP A 168 8.15 9.06 -5.00
CA TRP A 168 7.37 7.86 -5.27
C TRP A 168 7.71 7.25 -6.64
N LEU A 169 7.78 8.08 -7.68
CA LEU A 169 8.14 7.64 -9.03
C LEU A 169 9.55 7.05 -9.09
N HIS A 170 10.51 7.64 -8.36
CA HIS A 170 11.86 7.07 -8.24
C HIS A 170 11.87 5.70 -7.55
N GLY A 171 11.08 5.55 -6.47
CA GLY A 171 10.92 4.26 -5.78
C GLY A 171 10.32 3.20 -6.69
N LEU A 172 9.25 3.53 -7.43
CA LEU A 172 8.63 2.65 -8.41
C LEU A 172 9.61 2.21 -9.50
N GLN A 173 10.33 3.16 -10.09
CA GLN A 173 11.30 2.88 -11.15
C GLN A 173 12.37 1.87 -10.70
N ARG A 174 12.75 1.90 -9.42
CA ARG A 174 13.76 1.01 -8.85
C ARG A 174 13.20 -0.19 -8.09
N SER A 175 11.87 -0.35 -8.06
CA SER A 175 11.18 -1.35 -7.23
C SER A 175 11.68 -1.34 -5.78
N ALA A 176 11.79 -0.14 -5.20
CA ALA A 176 12.39 0.13 -3.90
C ALA A 176 11.44 0.94 -3.00
N LEU A 177 11.56 0.75 -1.69
CA LEU A 177 10.84 1.55 -0.70
C LEU A 177 11.34 3.00 -0.73
N SER A 178 10.41 3.93 -0.85
CA SER A 178 10.66 5.37 -0.78
C SER A 178 10.53 5.89 0.64
N VAL A 179 11.54 6.59 1.17
CA VAL A 179 11.51 7.21 2.50
C VAL A 179 11.85 8.70 2.41
N PHE A 180 11.12 9.57 3.10
CA PHE A 180 11.38 11.01 3.09
C PHE A 180 11.66 11.52 4.50
N PHE A 181 12.76 12.25 4.66
CA PHE A 181 13.09 13.07 5.82
C PHE A 181 13.00 14.56 5.49
N SER A 182 12.38 15.36 6.35
CA SER A 182 12.30 16.82 6.22
C SER A 182 12.67 17.53 7.52
N LEU A 183 13.40 18.63 7.45
CA LEU A 183 13.69 19.48 8.62
C LEU A 183 12.50 20.37 9.01
N ALA A 184 11.83 20.95 8.01
CA ALA A 184 10.70 21.86 8.23
C ALA A 184 9.32 21.16 8.19
N GLY A 185 9.31 19.83 8.09
CA GLY A 185 8.08 19.05 7.98
C GLY A 185 7.46 19.09 6.58
N TYR A 186 6.15 18.89 6.53
CA TYR A 186 5.41 18.62 5.29
C TYR A 186 4.17 19.51 5.21
N ALA A 187 3.86 19.98 4.01
CA ALA A 187 2.55 20.56 3.74
C ALA A 187 1.44 19.51 3.99
N ARG A 188 0.24 19.97 4.35
CA ARG A 188 -0.89 19.07 4.66
C ARG A 188 -1.22 18.10 3.52
N GLU A 189 -1.22 18.61 2.30
CA GLU A 189 -1.41 17.82 1.08
C GLU A 189 -0.30 16.78 0.86
N ALA A 190 0.95 17.13 1.17
CA ALA A 190 2.09 16.25 1.05
C ALA A 190 2.01 15.09 2.05
N ARG A 191 1.58 15.37 3.29
CA ARG A 191 1.34 14.34 4.30
C ARG A 191 0.22 13.38 3.89
N ALA A 192 -0.93 13.92 3.49
CA ALA A 192 -2.06 13.11 3.02
C ALA A 192 -1.68 12.24 1.81
N ARG A 193 -0.87 12.78 0.89
CA ARG A 193 -0.35 12.02 -0.25
C ARG A 193 0.64 10.93 0.16
N GLY A 194 1.52 11.22 1.12
CA GLY A 194 2.44 10.23 1.68
C GLY A 194 1.70 9.06 2.31
N ASP A 195 0.59 9.32 3.00
CA ASP A 195 -0.26 8.26 3.57
C ASP A 195 -0.91 7.41 2.47
N ALA A 196 -1.50 8.05 1.45
CA ALA A 196 -2.11 7.34 0.32
C ALA A 196 -1.11 6.46 -0.44
N LEU A 197 0.13 6.92 -0.58
CA LEU A 197 1.21 6.22 -1.30
C LEU A 197 2.04 5.30 -0.39
N HIS A 198 1.71 5.19 0.89
CA HIS A 198 2.45 4.41 1.89
C HIS A 198 3.94 4.76 1.96
N ILE A 199 4.27 6.05 1.89
CA ILE A 199 5.64 6.56 2.00
C ILE A 199 5.89 6.94 3.46
N PRO A 200 6.87 6.30 4.13
CA PRO A 200 7.35 6.71 5.45
C PRO A 200 7.88 8.15 5.44
N LEU A 201 7.28 9.00 6.26
CA LEU A 201 7.65 10.39 6.44
C LEU A 201 8.25 10.62 7.83
N PHE A 202 9.37 11.33 7.88
CA PHE A 202 10.08 11.66 9.11
C PHE A 202 10.40 13.14 9.20
N ILE A 203 10.22 13.74 10.38
CA ILE A 203 10.77 15.04 10.71
C ILE A 203 12.10 14.86 11.42
N MET A 204 13.12 15.62 11.04
CA MET A 204 14.40 15.65 11.76
C MET A 204 14.63 17.04 12.32
N ASP A 205 14.83 17.13 13.64
CA ASP A 205 15.27 18.37 14.26
C ASP A 205 16.81 18.49 14.26
N LEU A 206 17.33 19.61 14.78
CA LEU A 206 18.78 19.83 14.84
C LEU A 206 19.50 18.88 15.82
N THR A 207 18.77 18.15 16.67
CA THR A 207 19.34 17.10 17.53
C THR A 207 19.67 15.85 16.72
N GLY A 208 19.02 15.66 15.57
CA GLY A 208 19.33 14.60 14.60
C GLY A 208 18.61 13.29 14.85
N THR A 209 17.56 13.27 15.68
CA THR A 209 16.69 12.10 15.88
C THR A 209 15.46 12.21 15.00
N PRO A 210 15.30 11.36 13.97
CA PRO A 210 14.10 11.38 13.14
C PRO A 210 12.86 10.95 13.93
N GLN A 211 11.78 11.71 13.80
CA GLN A 211 10.47 11.44 14.40
C GLN A 211 9.49 11.03 13.30
N PRO A 212 8.76 9.90 13.45
CA PRO A 212 7.74 9.51 12.48
C PRO A 212 6.60 10.52 12.48
N VAL A 213 6.06 10.81 11.28
CA VAL A 213 4.88 11.68 11.16
C VAL A 213 3.67 10.98 10.57
N ASN A 214 3.78 9.72 10.19
CA ASN A 214 2.65 8.95 9.69
C ASN A 214 2.76 7.45 9.99
N ASP A 215 1.62 6.75 9.83
CA ASP A 215 1.52 5.34 10.12
C ASP A 215 2.53 4.48 9.34
N PRO A 216 2.81 4.72 8.03
CA PRO A 216 3.90 4.05 7.32
C PRO A 216 5.27 4.19 8.00
N ALA A 217 5.60 5.36 8.55
CA ALA A 217 6.84 5.57 9.30
C ALA A 217 6.86 4.79 10.62
N ASP A 218 5.76 4.77 11.35
CA ASP A 218 5.64 3.98 12.57
C ASP A 218 5.74 2.46 12.30
N VAL A 219 5.12 2.00 11.22
CA VAL A 219 5.25 0.61 10.75
C VAL A 219 6.71 0.31 10.45
N LEU A 220 7.39 1.16 9.66
CA LEU A 220 8.80 0.97 9.30
C LEU A 220 9.71 0.93 10.54
N ILE A 221 9.44 1.75 11.56
CA ILE A 221 10.19 1.69 12.82
C ILE A 221 9.96 0.34 13.50
N ARG A 222 8.73 -0.16 13.58
CA ARG A 222 8.44 -1.42 14.29
C ARG A 222 9.00 -2.64 13.56
N THR A 223 8.80 -2.72 12.25
CA THR A 223 9.09 -3.93 11.46
C THR A 223 10.48 -3.91 10.84
N GLY A 224 11.04 -2.73 10.55
CA GLY A 224 12.26 -2.61 9.75
C GLY A 224 11.99 -2.73 8.25
N PRO A 225 13.06 -2.83 7.43
CA PRO A 225 12.92 -2.96 5.98
C PRO A 225 12.02 -4.16 5.64
N PRO A 226 11.16 -4.06 4.61
CA PRO A 226 10.44 -5.22 4.10
C PRO A 226 11.47 -6.29 3.68
N ASP A 227 11.22 -7.55 4.03
CA ASP A 227 12.10 -8.66 3.68
C ASP A 227 12.38 -8.64 2.17
N GLY A 228 13.65 -8.46 1.81
CA GLY A 228 14.13 -8.39 0.43
C GLY A 228 14.51 -9.75 -0.13
#